data_AF-A0A1F7W9B4-F1
#
_entry.id   AF-A0A1F7W9B4-F1
#
_cell.length_a   1.000
_cell.length_b   1.000
_cell.length_c   1.000
_cell.angle_alpha   90.00
_cell.angle_beta   90.00
_cell.angle_gamma   90.00
#
_symmetry.space_group_name_H-M   'P 1'
#
loop_
_entity.id
_entity.type
_entity.pdbx_description
1 polymer ?
#
loop_
_entity_poly.entity_id
_entity_poly.type
_entity_poly.pdbx_seq_one_letter_code
_entity_poly.pdbx_strand_id
1 'polypeptide(L)'
;MISGDVGLNAAGTNYAGLTSAEVAGTIYDTAGTGPDGAAAIISPNVQANVLTAHGNIMGQSSDGSIGPALDGLVVTPGVYDIGAGRLTGGILTLDGDGVYIFRASSDFVTSGSLNLINGATACNVFWDVDTLATINGSSFVGTIIAGTGIHFGSDVSLDGRALARGGDVTMISDTISGPSCAAPVSSGGNTNYYSGTITVVKTIVNDNGGNKDIEDFSLFINGISVVSGIPNAYVFYNNAIPYTVSETADPAYAATFSGDCDSSGRLYLSPAQNAFCFITNDDIGTPVVVPPVPPLIDVVKVPSPLALPDGPGSVKYTYTLRNVGVVSVADITMVGDSCEPIQFDSGDTNGDNMLQTSETWVYDCTTTLSETHTNTVVATGWANGLSAVDVASATVVVGIPDVVPPLIHVTKTPSSLTLPAGGGSVTYTETVTNPGIVPLRSIVLSDDKCGPMQFEFGDANSNSLLEPEESWVYSCDVGLLKTTTNVASVSGEANGYTVRDFAMATVVVASAVPALPNTGVIPMENALVAFLGAAAGAFVATLLIRLAGKRRNR
;
A
#
# COMPACT_ATOMS: atom_id res chain seq x y z
N MET A 1 1.98 20.34 32.94
CA MET A 1 0.92 19.53 32.32
C MET A 1 1.25 19.28 30.86
N ILE A 2 1.15 18.04 30.40
CA ILE A 2 1.45 17.62 29.02
C ILE A 2 0.15 17.14 28.38
N SER A 3 -0.30 17.75 27.29
CA SER A 3 -1.58 17.41 26.67
C SER A 3 -1.54 16.19 25.76
N GLY A 4 -0.35 15.72 25.38
CA GLY A 4 -0.14 14.60 24.46
C GLY A 4 0.65 13.46 25.07
N ASP A 5 1.16 12.58 24.22
CA ASP A 5 1.96 11.41 24.63
C ASP A 5 3.36 11.80 25.07
N VAL A 6 3.93 11.00 25.98
CA VAL A 6 5.31 11.12 26.47
C VAL A 6 6.02 9.79 26.28
N GLY A 7 7.26 9.81 25.81
CA GLY A 7 8.02 8.59 25.56
C GLY A 7 9.49 8.71 25.90
N LEU A 8 10.06 7.60 26.35
CA LEU A 8 11.49 7.44 26.60
C LEU A 8 12.00 6.15 25.94
N ASN A 9 13.05 6.26 25.13
CA ASN A 9 13.72 5.10 24.54
C ASN A 9 14.73 4.45 25.52
N ALA A 10 14.28 4.20 26.74
CA ALA A 10 15.02 3.46 27.78
C ALA A 10 14.04 2.80 28.75
N ALA A 11 14.54 1.85 29.56
CA ALA A 11 13.71 1.08 30.48
C ALA A 11 13.53 1.83 31.82
N GLY A 12 12.29 1.92 32.32
CA GLY A 12 11.93 2.31 33.69
C GLY A 12 12.48 3.64 34.22
N THR A 13 12.16 3.91 35.51
CA THR A 13 12.48 4.97 36.52
C THR A 13 13.15 6.31 36.13
N ASN A 14 13.35 6.62 34.86
CA ASN A 14 13.99 7.83 34.36
C ASN A 14 12.98 8.98 34.18
N TYR A 15 11.71 8.74 34.50
CA TYR A 15 10.68 9.75 34.68
C TYR A 15 10.78 10.38 36.08
N ALA A 16 11.85 11.14 36.33
CA ALA A 16 12.05 11.78 37.62
C ALA A 16 11.02 12.91 37.83
N GLY A 17 10.13 12.73 38.81
CA GLY A 17 9.17 13.76 39.22
C GLY A 17 7.94 13.92 38.32
N LEU A 18 7.81 13.13 37.25
CA LEU A 18 6.62 13.09 36.41
C LEU A 18 5.64 12.04 36.94
N THR A 19 4.36 12.40 37.05
CA THR A 19 3.27 11.50 37.44
C THR A 19 2.30 11.31 36.28
N SER A 20 1.56 10.20 36.31
CA SER A 20 0.50 9.91 35.33
C SER A 20 -0.59 11.00 35.28
N ALA A 21 -0.84 11.71 36.38
CA ALA A 21 -1.82 12.79 36.45
C ALA A 21 -1.40 14.07 35.70
N GLU A 22 -0.12 14.21 35.37
CA GLU A 22 0.43 15.39 34.68
C GLU A 22 0.44 15.23 33.16
N VAL A 23 0.11 14.04 32.65
CA VAL A 23 0.09 13.67 31.23
C VAL A 23 -1.34 13.28 30.83
N ALA A 24 -1.91 13.97 29.86
CA ALA A 24 -3.25 13.65 29.33
C ALA A 24 -3.23 12.52 28.29
N GLY A 25 -2.09 12.32 27.61
CA GLY A 25 -1.87 11.22 26.67
C GLY A 25 -1.30 9.95 27.30
N THR A 26 -0.73 9.10 26.48
CA THR A 26 -0.12 7.83 26.89
C THR A 26 1.36 8.02 27.20
N ILE A 27 1.84 7.36 28.26
CA ILE A 27 3.26 7.30 28.62
C ILE A 27 3.86 6.01 28.05
N TYR A 28 5.02 6.10 27.39
CA TYR A 28 5.69 5.00 26.73
C TYR A 28 7.12 4.80 27.23
N ASP A 29 7.56 3.57 27.52
CA ASP A 29 8.97 3.26 27.73
C ASP A 29 9.34 1.89 27.13
N THR A 30 10.60 1.47 27.20
CA THR A 30 10.99 0.18 26.58
C THR A 30 10.62 -1.07 27.39
N ALA A 31 10.11 -0.90 28.61
CA ALA A 31 9.82 -1.99 29.55
C ALA A 31 8.36 -2.04 30.02
N GLY A 32 7.50 -1.11 29.58
CA GLY A 32 6.14 -0.92 30.06
C GLY A 32 6.05 -0.50 31.53
N THR A 33 7.12 0.05 32.11
CA THR A 33 7.24 0.20 33.57
C THR A 33 6.78 1.55 34.10
N GLY A 34 6.98 2.65 33.34
CA GLY A 34 6.41 3.97 33.53
C GLY A 34 6.58 4.64 34.91
N PRO A 35 6.09 5.87 35.09
CA PRO A 35 5.68 6.36 36.39
C PRO A 35 4.49 5.54 36.91
N ASP A 36 4.41 5.33 38.23
CA ASP A 36 3.31 4.63 38.90
C ASP A 36 3.05 3.17 38.45
N GLY A 37 3.97 2.55 37.69
CA GLY A 37 3.84 1.18 37.21
C GLY A 37 3.00 1.01 35.93
N ALA A 38 2.74 2.09 35.19
CA ALA A 38 1.86 2.07 34.01
C ALA A 38 2.46 2.87 32.83
N ALA A 39 3.11 2.17 31.90
CA ALA A 39 3.44 2.69 30.58
C ALA A 39 3.19 1.66 29.48
N ALA A 40 2.90 2.11 28.27
CA ALA A 40 2.91 1.28 27.07
C ALA A 40 4.35 1.05 26.58
N ILE A 41 4.56 0.03 25.76
CA ILE A 41 5.88 -0.24 25.16
C ILE A 41 6.10 0.72 24.00
N ILE A 42 7.21 1.47 24.02
CA ILE A 42 7.57 2.39 22.95
C ILE A 42 8.02 1.63 21.71
N SER A 43 7.55 2.05 20.53
CA SER A 43 8.04 1.50 19.26
C SER A 43 9.49 1.94 19.01
N PRO A 44 10.39 1.02 18.59
CA PRO A 44 11.77 1.37 18.26
C PRO A 44 11.86 2.38 17.10
N ASN A 45 10.82 2.48 16.27
CA ASN A 45 10.75 3.42 15.16
C ASN A 45 10.63 4.88 15.60
N VAL A 46 10.17 5.15 16.84
CA VAL A 46 10.01 6.54 17.33
C VAL A 46 11.36 7.27 17.33
N GLN A 47 12.41 6.65 17.88
CA GLN A 47 13.75 7.24 17.88
C GLN A 47 14.33 7.34 16.47
N ALA A 48 14.12 6.32 15.63
CA ALA A 48 14.58 6.31 14.25
C ALA A 48 13.93 7.44 13.42
N ASN A 49 12.65 7.73 13.66
CA ASN A 49 11.92 8.81 13.02
C ASN A 49 12.44 10.19 13.44
N VAL A 50 12.78 10.38 14.72
CA VAL A 50 13.40 11.64 15.19
C VAL A 50 14.77 11.85 14.54
N LEU A 51 15.60 10.80 14.43
CA LEU A 51 16.89 10.86 13.73
C LEU A 51 16.72 11.17 12.23
N THR A 52 15.71 10.57 11.60
CA THR A 52 15.37 10.82 10.19
C THR A 52 14.92 12.26 9.98
N ALA A 53 14.07 12.79 10.87
CA ALA A 53 13.62 14.18 10.82
C ALA A 53 14.79 15.16 10.93
N HIS A 54 15.73 14.93 11.86
CA HIS A 54 16.97 15.70 11.96
C HIS A 54 17.80 15.64 10.66
N GLY A 55 18.02 14.44 10.11
CA GLY A 55 18.75 14.27 8.85
C GLY A 55 18.11 15.04 7.68
N ASN A 56 16.77 15.01 7.59
CA ASN A 56 16.01 15.73 6.57
C ASN A 56 16.14 17.26 6.72
N ILE A 57 16.10 17.78 7.95
CA ILE A 57 16.29 19.21 8.23
C ILE A 57 17.71 19.66 7.87
N MET A 58 18.71 18.87 8.26
CA MET A 58 20.11 19.18 7.95
C MET A 58 20.40 19.10 6.44
N GLY A 59 19.66 18.26 5.71
CA GLY A 59 19.73 18.17 4.25
C GLY A 59 19.12 19.34 3.49
N GLN A 60 18.35 20.22 4.14
CA GLN A 60 17.74 21.38 3.46
C GLN A 60 18.78 22.43 3.07
N SER A 61 18.56 23.10 1.94
CA SER A 61 19.35 24.28 1.56
C SER A 61 19.01 25.46 2.47
N SER A 62 20.03 26.23 2.87
CA SER A 62 19.83 27.43 3.69
C SER A 62 19.36 28.60 2.84
N ASP A 63 18.32 29.31 3.30
CA ASP A 63 17.84 30.58 2.72
C ASP A 63 18.59 31.79 3.31
N GLY A 64 19.36 31.59 4.38
CA GLY A 64 20.24 32.61 4.94
C GLY A 64 20.64 32.37 6.39
N SER A 65 21.66 33.11 6.83
CA SER A 65 22.03 33.15 8.25
C SER A 65 21.48 34.41 8.90
N ILE A 66 20.67 34.23 9.94
CA ILE A 66 19.95 35.31 10.63
C ILE A 66 20.33 35.45 12.11
N GLY A 67 21.21 34.57 12.60
CA GLY A 67 21.65 34.55 14.00
C GLY A 67 22.97 35.27 14.26
N PRO A 68 23.43 35.31 15.52
CA PRO A 68 22.83 34.65 16.68
C PRO A 68 21.73 35.45 17.37
N ALA A 69 21.58 36.77 17.14
CA ALA A 69 20.55 37.58 17.79
C ALA A 69 19.26 37.57 16.98
N LEU A 70 18.17 37.05 17.55
CA LEU A 70 16.87 36.91 16.87
C LEU A 70 15.84 37.97 17.30
N ASP A 71 16.16 38.76 18.33
CA ASP A 71 15.26 39.74 18.93
C ASP A 71 14.84 40.81 17.90
N GLY A 72 13.52 40.95 17.68
CA GLY A 72 12.94 41.96 16.80
C GLY A 72 12.98 41.62 15.31
N LEU A 73 13.48 40.44 14.93
CA LEU A 73 13.44 40.00 13.54
C LEU A 73 12.02 39.66 13.10
N VAL A 74 11.73 39.92 11.83
CA VAL A 74 10.56 39.44 11.12
C VAL A 74 11.07 38.59 9.96
N VAL A 75 10.67 37.32 9.92
CA VAL A 75 11.10 36.38 8.88
C VAL A 75 9.90 35.77 8.18
N THR A 76 10.04 35.50 6.90
CA THR A 76 9.07 34.76 6.08
C THR A 76 9.36 33.26 6.16
N PRO A 77 8.53 32.37 5.59
CA PRO A 77 8.84 30.95 5.51
C PRO A 77 10.20 30.69 4.85
N GLY A 78 10.97 29.75 5.39
CA GLY A 78 12.32 29.44 4.92
C GLY A 78 13.17 28.66 5.91
N VAL A 79 14.39 28.36 5.49
CA VAL A 79 15.41 27.62 6.25
C VAL A 79 16.53 28.55 6.68
N TYR A 80 16.76 28.67 7.98
CA TYR A 80 17.61 29.70 8.55
C TYR A 80 18.69 29.12 9.47
N ASP A 81 19.94 29.47 9.21
CA ASP A 81 21.07 29.14 10.08
C ASP A 81 21.23 30.22 11.16
N ILE A 82 21.02 29.83 12.42
CA ILE A 82 20.96 30.77 13.54
C ILE A 82 22.20 30.74 14.43
N GLY A 83 23.22 29.94 14.11
CA GLY A 83 24.41 29.79 14.95
C GLY A 83 24.00 29.34 16.36
N ALA A 84 24.34 30.11 17.40
CA ALA A 84 23.93 29.85 18.78
C ALA A 84 22.54 30.42 19.16
N GLY A 85 21.75 30.89 18.18
CA GLY A 85 20.41 31.48 18.28
C GLY A 85 19.91 31.94 19.67
N ARG A 86 19.65 33.23 19.82
CA ARG A 86 19.30 33.84 21.10
C ARG A 86 18.15 34.82 20.95
N LEU A 87 17.14 34.64 21.78
CA LEU A 87 16.17 35.68 22.12
C LEU A 87 16.38 36.07 23.58
N THR A 88 16.60 37.35 23.84
CA THR A 88 16.93 37.88 25.18
C THR A 88 15.74 38.66 25.73
N GLY A 89 14.54 38.06 25.66
CA GLY A 89 13.27 38.68 26.03
C GLY A 89 12.60 39.48 24.89
N GLY A 90 13.21 39.52 23.70
CA GLY A 90 12.58 40.08 22.50
C GLY A 90 11.62 39.10 21.82
N ILE A 91 11.04 39.55 20.71
CA ILE A 91 10.06 38.81 19.93
C ILE A 91 10.67 38.47 18.56
N LEU A 92 10.62 37.21 18.15
CA LEU A 92 10.81 36.80 16.75
C LEU A 92 9.44 36.71 16.09
N THR A 93 9.23 37.45 15.00
CA THR A 93 7.96 37.39 14.26
C THR A 93 8.09 36.49 13.04
N LEU A 94 7.19 35.52 12.93
CA LEU A 94 7.04 34.65 11.76
C LEU A 94 5.86 35.17 10.94
N ASP A 95 6.14 35.64 9.73
CA ASP A 95 5.20 36.36 8.88
C ASP A 95 4.93 35.60 7.57
N GLY A 96 3.77 34.95 7.52
CA GLY A 96 3.29 34.23 6.35
C GLY A 96 3.03 32.75 6.60
N ASP A 97 2.08 32.19 5.86
CA ASP A 97 1.84 30.75 5.82
C ASP A 97 2.99 30.01 5.12
N GLY A 98 3.45 28.92 5.72
CA GLY A 98 4.56 28.13 5.23
C GLY A 98 5.43 27.54 6.35
N VAL A 99 6.52 26.90 5.96
CA VAL A 99 7.43 26.18 6.86
C VAL A 99 8.60 27.07 7.26
N TYR A 100 8.91 27.06 8.56
CA TYR A 100 10.05 27.76 9.16
C TYR A 100 10.98 26.73 9.79
N ILE A 101 12.23 26.69 9.35
CA ILE A 101 13.26 25.81 9.89
C ILE A 101 14.39 26.67 10.44
N PHE A 102 14.68 26.53 11.73
CA PHE A 102 15.79 27.20 12.38
C PHE A 102 16.84 26.17 12.80
N ARG A 103 18.06 26.30 12.28
CA ARG A 103 19.17 25.38 12.56
C ARG A 103 20.23 26.06 13.43
N ALA A 104 20.35 25.61 14.68
CA ALA A 104 21.36 26.07 15.61
C ALA A 104 22.56 25.11 15.59
N SER A 105 23.74 25.65 15.32
CA SER A 105 25.00 24.88 15.24
C SER A 105 25.65 24.65 16.61
N SER A 106 24.99 25.07 17.68
CA SER A 106 25.43 24.95 19.07
C SER A 106 24.23 25.13 19.99
N ASP A 107 24.48 25.36 21.29
CA ASP A 107 23.41 25.56 22.25
C ASP A 107 22.50 26.72 21.84
N PHE A 108 21.20 26.48 21.89
CA PHE A 108 20.15 27.48 21.64
C PHE A 108 19.57 27.90 22.98
N VAL A 109 19.62 29.20 23.30
CA VAL A 109 19.13 29.73 24.57
C VAL A 109 18.18 30.89 24.32
N THR A 110 16.93 30.75 24.76
CA THR A 110 15.89 31.76 24.59
C THR A 110 15.21 32.11 25.91
N SER A 111 14.91 33.39 26.09
CA SER A 111 13.95 33.88 27.09
C SER A 111 12.87 34.77 26.45
N GLY A 112 12.85 34.84 25.11
CA GLY A 112 11.87 35.62 24.35
C GLY A 112 10.70 34.77 23.88
N SER A 113 9.85 35.36 23.05
CA SER A 113 8.64 34.72 22.53
C SER A 113 8.58 34.79 21.00
N LEU A 114 7.69 33.98 20.43
CA LEU A 114 7.36 34.03 19.01
C LEU A 114 6.04 34.77 18.81
N ASN A 115 5.97 35.55 17.73
CA ASN A 115 4.74 36.16 17.24
C ASN A 115 4.42 35.60 15.85
N LEU A 116 3.35 34.83 15.75
CA LEU A 116 2.95 34.20 14.49
C LEU A 116 1.86 35.06 13.85
N ILE A 117 2.12 35.59 12.67
CA ILE A 117 1.19 36.46 11.95
C ILE A 117 0.98 35.97 10.51
N ASN A 118 -0.08 36.48 9.89
CA ASN A 118 -0.37 36.28 8.47
C ASN A 118 -0.37 34.80 8.01
N GLY A 119 -0.84 33.90 8.87
CA GLY A 119 -1.00 32.48 8.55
C GLY A 119 0.11 31.56 9.04
N ALA A 120 1.15 32.07 9.69
CA ALA A 120 2.13 31.22 10.36
C ALA A 120 1.46 30.35 11.44
N THR A 121 1.79 29.06 11.51
CA THR A 121 1.22 28.11 12.47
C THR A 121 2.30 27.33 13.22
N ALA A 122 2.00 26.90 14.45
CA ALA A 122 2.95 26.17 15.29
C ALA A 122 3.41 24.84 14.67
N CYS A 123 2.54 24.18 13.90
CA CYS A 123 2.85 22.89 13.27
C CYS A 123 3.96 22.99 12.22
N ASN A 124 4.16 24.17 11.64
CA ASN A 124 5.10 24.40 10.56
C ASN A 124 6.41 25.06 11.03
N VAL A 125 6.64 25.14 12.34
CA VAL A 125 7.86 25.72 12.93
C VAL A 125 8.74 24.60 13.49
N PHE A 126 9.98 24.53 13.02
CA PHE A 126 10.97 23.53 13.41
C PHE A 126 12.25 24.20 13.92
N TRP A 127 12.74 23.71 15.07
CA TRP A 127 13.99 24.13 15.66
C TRP A 127 14.91 22.91 15.75
N ASP A 128 15.93 22.84 14.90
CA ASP A 128 16.95 21.80 15.00
C ASP A 128 18.19 22.37 15.68
N VAL A 129 18.53 21.80 16.83
CA VAL A 129 19.61 22.25 17.70
C VAL A 129 20.65 21.14 17.77
N ASP A 130 21.89 21.46 17.42
CA ASP A 130 22.97 20.47 17.39
C ASP A 130 23.25 19.89 18.79
N THR A 131 23.19 20.74 19.82
CA THR A 131 23.49 20.39 21.21
C THR A 131 22.28 20.61 22.13
N LEU A 132 22.36 21.52 23.12
CA LEU A 132 21.31 21.72 24.13
C LEU A 132 20.37 22.87 23.74
N ALA A 133 19.05 22.63 23.85
CA ALA A 133 18.06 23.69 23.78
C ALA A 133 17.64 24.11 25.20
N THR A 134 17.78 25.39 25.55
CA THR A 134 17.32 25.94 26.83
C THR A 134 16.24 27.01 26.61
N ILE A 135 15.04 26.77 27.12
CA ILE A 135 13.85 27.59 26.92
C ILE A 135 13.42 28.22 28.25
N ASN A 136 13.73 29.50 28.48
CA ASN A 136 13.48 30.24 29.73
C ASN A 136 12.37 31.31 29.61
N GLY A 137 11.67 31.41 28.47
CA GLY A 137 10.61 32.40 28.23
C GLY A 137 9.24 31.89 28.68
N SER A 138 8.24 32.78 28.79
CA SER A 138 6.88 32.38 29.20
C SER A 138 6.13 31.56 28.14
N SER A 139 6.45 31.73 26.85
CA SER A 139 5.85 30.94 25.76
C SER A 139 6.84 30.67 24.64
N PHE A 140 6.73 29.49 24.04
CA PHE A 140 7.53 29.05 22.90
C PHE A 140 6.67 28.24 21.92
N VAL A 141 7.08 28.18 20.65
CA VAL A 141 6.27 27.58 19.58
C VAL A 141 7.14 26.71 18.68
N GLY A 142 6.61 25.55 18.29
CA GLY A 142 7.19 24.68 17.26
C GLY A 142 7.72 23.35 17.77
N THR A 143 8.18 22.53 16.84
CA THR A 143 8.84 21.25 17.12
C THR A 143 10.33 21.48 17.36
N ILE A 144 10.79 21.24 18.59
CA ILE A 144 12.19 21.31 18.98
C ILE A 144 12.82 19.93 18.83
N ILE A 145 13.91 19.83 18.09
CA ILE A 145 14.73 18.63 17.93
C ILE A 145 16.15 18.97 18.40
N ALA A 146 16.61 18.40 19.52
CA ALA A 146 17.89 18.77 20.12
C ALA A 146 18.80 17.57 20.33
N GLY A 147 20.12 17.76 20.19
CA GLY A 147 21.08 16.66 20.25
C GLY A 147 21.38 16.13 21.65
N THR A 148 21.59 17.02 22.62
CA THR A 148 22.06 16.65 23.98
C THR A 148 21.04 16.88 25.08
N GLY A 149 19.86 17.39 24.75
CA GLY A 149 18.74 17.56 25.69
C GLY A 149 17.91 18.80 25.41
N ILE A 150 16.80 18.94 26.14
CA ILE A 150 15.92 20.11 26.10
C ILE A 150 15.58 20.52 27.53
N HIS A 151 15.99 21.70 27.96
CA HIS A 151 15.77 22.19 29.33
C HIS A 151 14.82 23.37 29.32
N PHE A 152 13.66 23.20 29.95
CA PHE A 152 12.73 24.29 30.20
C PHE A 152 13.06 24.98 31.53
N GLY A 153 12.95 26.30 31.53
CA GLY A 153 12.91 27.11 32.74
C GLY A 153 11.58 26.93 33.48
N SER A 154 11.28 27.79 34.44
CA SER A 154 10.00 27.71 35.17
C SER A 154 8.84 28.32 34.38
N ASP A 155 7.69 27.63 34.42
CA ASP A 155 6.39 28.13 33.93
C ASP A 155 6.37 28.45 32.42
N VAL A 156 7.15 27.70 31.62
CA VAL A 156 7.17 27.82 30.17
C VAL A 156 5.94 27.12 29.58
N SER A 157 5.27 27.79 28.63
CA SER A 157 4.24 27.17 27.79
C SER A 157 4.77 26.89 26.39
N LEU A 158 4.93 25.62 26.03
CA LEU A 158 5.24 25.19 24.67
C LEU A 158 3.95 24.85 23.92
N ASP A 159 3.76 25.49 22.77
CA ASP A 159 2.84 25.05 21.72
C ASP A 159 3.62 24.31 20.61
N GLY A 160 3.79 23.00 20.77
CA GLY A 160 4.64 22.19 19.90
C GLY A 160 5.06 20.85 20.49
N ARG A 161 6.28 20.41 20.14
CA ARG A 161 6.85 19.13 20.58
C ARG A 161 8.30 19.32 21.04
N ALA A 162 8.72 18.54 22.03
CA ALA A 162 10.10 18.51 22.51
C ALA A 162 10.72 17.12 22.27
N LEU A 163 11.64 17.03 21.32
CA LEU A 163 12.23 15.78 20.84
C LEU A 163 13.76 15.79 21.07
N ALA A 164 14.21 15.18 22.15
CA ALA A 164 15.64 15.01 22.41
C ALA A 164 16.19 13.77 21.67
N ARG A 165 17.20 13.95 20.81
CA ARG A 165 17.92 12.85 20.15
C ARG A 165 18.82 12.10 21.13
N GLY A 166 19.25 12.80 22.18
CA GLY A 166 20.02 12.30 23.31
C GLY A 166 19.89 13.23 24.51
N GLY A 167 20.30 12.76 25.69
CA GLY A 167 20.15 13.49 26.94
C GLY A 167 18.71 13.50 27.47
N ASP A 168 18.44 14.41 28.39
CA ASP A 168 17.16 14.54 29.10
C ASP A 168 16.29 15.67 28.56
N VAL A 169 14.98 15.58 28.86
CA VAL A 169 14.05 16.70 28.78
C VAL A 169 13.69 17.09 30.20
N THR A 170 14.02 18.31 30.62
CA THR A 170 13.75 18.80 31.99
C THR A 170 12.66 19.85 31.97
N MET A 171 11.74 19.76 32.93
CA MET A 171 10.58 20.64 33.05
C MET A 171 10.40 21.14 34.48
N ILE A 172 9.94 22.37 34.66
CA ILE A 172 9.68 23.04 35.95
C ILE A 172 8.32 23.76 35.88
N SER A 173 7.25 23.10 36.30
CA SER A 173 5.88 23.65 36.25
C SER A 173 5.40 24.05 34.84
N ASP A 174 5.99 23.48 33.81
CA ASP A 174 5.71 23.85 32.42
C ASP A 174 4.39 23.26 31.89
N THR A 175 3.93 23.84 30.80
CA THR A 175 2.83 23.32 30.00
C THR A 175 3.34 22.98 28.60
N ILE A 176 3.14 21.74 28.16
CA ILE A 176 3.40 21.34 26.78
C ILE A 176 2.06 20.97 26.15
N SER A 177 1.72 21.66 25.08
CA SER A 177 0.50 21.47 24.31
C SER A 177 0.78 21.55 22.82
N GLY A 178 -0.13 21.07 21.96
CA GLY A 178 -0.01 21.27 20.52
C GLY A 178 0.93 20.31 19.77
N PRO A 179 1.40 20.68 18.56
CA PRO A 179 1.29 22.01 17.97
C PRO A 179 -0.15 22.37 17.58
N SER A 180 -0.58 23.54 18.00
CA SER A 180 -1.86 24.13 17.65
C SER A 180 -1.78 24.65 16.22
N CYS A 181 -2.34 23.85 15.33
CA CYS A 181 -2.86 24.36 14.07
C CYS A 181 -4.28 24.84 14.35
N ALA A 182 -4.70 25.96 13.77
CA ALA A 182 -6.13 26.17 13.63
C ALA A 182 -6.71 24.90 12.98
N ALA A 183 -7.70 24.25 13.61
CA ALA A 183 -8.55 23.30 12.90
C ALA A 183 -8.95 24.00 11.60
N PRO A 184 -8.84 23.34 10.43
CA PRO A 184 -8.89 24.02 9.14
C PRO A 184 -10.11 24.92 9.11
N VAL A 185 -9.85 26.24 9.18
CA VAL A 185 -10.87 27.23 8.89
C VAL A 185 -11.14 27.10 7.41
N SER A 186 -12.23 26.44 7.07
CA SER A 186 -12.84 26.56 5.76
C SER A 186 -13.25 28.02 5.58
N SER A 187 -12.34 28.84 5.03
CA SER A 187 -12.65 30.12 4.41
C SER A 187 -11.64 30.41 3.30
N GLY A 188 -12.16 30.69 2.11
CA GLY A 188 -11.43 30.67 0.85
C GLY A 188 -10.25 31.64 0.77
N GLY A 189 -9.10 31.08 0.42
CA GLY A 189 -7.91 31.73 -0.10
C GLY A 189 -7.13 30.68 -0.89
N ASN A 190 -6.85 30.96 -2.16
CA ASN A 190 -6.28 30.04 -3.14
C ASN A 190 -4.88 29.51 -2.74
N THR A 191 -4.80 28.33 -2.09
CA THR A 191 -3.57 27.52 -1.99
C THR A 191 -3.89 26.08 -2.39
N ASN A 192 -3.39 25.65 -3.56
CA ASN A 192 -3.67 24.35 -4.16
C ASN A 192 -2.86 23.22 -3.50
N TYR A 193 -3.13 22.92 -2.22
CA TYR A 193 -2.67 21.67 -1.62
C TYR A 193 -3.73 20.58 -1.83
N TYR A 194 -3.28 19.42 -2.27
CA TYR A 194 -4.08 18.24 -2.50
C TYR A 194 -3.62 17.15 -1.53
N SER A 195 -4.53 16.27 -1.16
CA SER A 195 -4.22 15.04 -0.43
C SER A 195 -4.49 13.81 -1.30
N GLY A 196 -3.88 12.69 -0.96
CA GLY A 196 -4.15 11.39 -1.57
C GLY A 196 -3.45 10.28 -0.78
N THR A 197 -3.76 9.04 -1.11
CA THR A 197 -3.13 7.87 -0.48
C THR A 197 -2.41 7.02 -1.52
N ILE A 198 -1.33 6.36 -1.11
CA ILE A 198 -0.64 5.34 -1.89
C ILE A 198 -0.59 4.06 -1.05
N THR A 199 -1.10 2.98 -1.63
CA THR A 199 -1.06 1.64 -1.06
C THR A 199 -0.16 0.77 -1.93
N VAL A 200 0.89 0.19 -1.34
CA VAL A 200 1.75 -0.77 -2.03
C VAL A 200 1.26 -2.17 -1.69
N VAL A 201 0.98 -2.99 -2.69
CA VAL A 201 0.43 -4.34 -2.52
C VAL A 201 1.40 -5.35 -3.11
N LYS A 202 1.86 -6.28 -2.29
CA LYS A 202 2.88 -7.27 -2.64
C LYS A 202 2.25 -8.62 -2.98
N THR A 203 2.72 -9.22 -4.07
CA THR A 203 2.40 -10.59 -4.48
C THR A 203 3.70 -11.39 -4.63
N ILE A 204 3.70 -12.63 -4.17
CA ILE A 204 4.80 -13.58 -4.29
C ILE A 204 4.39 -14.78 -5.13
N VAL A 205 5.29 -15.18 -6.02
CA VAL A 205 5.19 -16.37 -6.87
C VAL A 205 6.46 -17.19 -6.68
N ASN A 206 6.33 -18.36 -6.07
CA ASN A 206 7.42 -19.33 -5.86
C ASN A 206 7.22 -20.57 -6.76
N ASP A 207 7.24 -20.40 -8.07
CA ASP A 207 6.99 -21.49 -9.04
C ASP A 207 8.27 -22.13 -9.60
N ASN A 208 9.45 -21.58 -9.26
CA ASN A 208 10.77 -22.03 -9.71
C ASN A 208 11.66 -22.60 -8.56
N GLY A 209 11.07 -22.90 -7.40
CA GLY A 209 11.74 -23.53 -6.25
C GLY A 209 12.14 -22.57 -5.12
N GLY A 210 11.76 -21.30 -5.22
CA GLY A 210 11.78 -20.30 -4.16
C GLY A 210 10.87 -20.65 -2.99
N ASN A 211 11.00 -19.89 -1.92
CA ASN A 211 10.29 -20.10 -0.66
C ASN A 211 10.14 -18.82 0.15
N LYS A 212 10.19 -17.66 -0.50
CA LYS A 212 10.10 -16.36 0.18
C LYS A 212 8.64 -16.02 0.45
N ASP A 213 8.43 -15.23 1.50
CA ASP A 213 7.13 -14.68 1.85
C ASP A 213 7.10 -13.15 1.62
N ILE A 214 5.95 -12.51 1.83
CA ILE A 214 5.81 -11.05 1.64
C ILE A 214 6.80 -10.25 2.50
N GLU A 215 7.01 -10.68 3.75
CA GLU A 215 7.86 -9.98 4.72
C GLU A 215 9.35 -9.98 4.37
N ASP A 216 9.79 -10.88 3.49
CA ASP A 216 11.17 -10.93 3.01
C ASP A 216 11.55 -9.73 2.11
N PHE A 217 10.55 -9.00 1.60
CA PHE A 217 10.74 -7.86 0.71
C PHE A 217 10.28 -6.58 1.39
N SER A 218 11.23 -5.82 1.97
CA SER A 218 10.91 -4.49 2.51
C SER A 218 10.47 -3.55 1.40
N LEU A 219 9.31 -2.89 1.60
CA LEU A 219 8.68 -2.00 0.63
C LEU A 219 8.95 -0.53 0.99
N PHE A 220 9.03 0.33 -0.02
CA PHE A 220 9.30 1.75 0.18
C PHE A 220 8.47 2.66 -0.73
N ILE A 221 8.15 3.85 -0.24
CA ILE A 221 7.68 4.99 -1.04
C ILE A 221 8.66 6.15 -0.81
N ASN A 222 9.31 6.63 -1.87
CA ASN A 222 10.38 7.64 -1.82
C ASN A 222 11.49 7.28 -0.81
N GLY A 223 11.79 5.98 -0.66
CA GLY A 223 12.79 5.47 0.29
C GLY A 223 12.29 5.33 1.74
N ILE A 224 11.05 5.72 2.05
CA ILE A 224 10.44 5.52 3.38
C ILE A 224 9.77 4.14 3.41
N SER A 225 10.08 3.35 4.43
CA SER A 225 9.54 1.99 4.59
C SER A 225 8.02 2.01 4.77
N VAL A 226 7.32 1.14 4.06
CA VAL A 226 5.87 0.93 4.17
C VAL A 226 5.56 -0.56 4.32
N VAL A 227 4.32 -0.87 4.71
CA VAL A 227 3.83 -2.26 4.87
C VAL A 227 2.88 -2.59 3.72
N SER A 228 2.96 -3.82 3.21
CA SER A 228 2.07 -4.30 2.13
C SER A 228 0.61 -4.15 2.55
N GLY A 229 -0.20 -3.60 1.65
CA GLY A 229 -1.63 -3.42 1.83
C GLY A 229 -2.04 -2.28 2.76
N ILE A 230 -1.11 -1.56 3.40
CA ILE A 230 -1.43 -0.41 4.26
C ILE A 230 -1.43 0.91 3.48
N PRO A 231 -2.54 1.68 3.45
CA PRO A 231 -2.58 3.01 2.83
C PRO A 231 -1.68 4.03 3.55
N ASN A 232 -0.91 4.80 2.78
CA ASN A 232 -0.06 5.89 3.28
C ASN A 232 -0.57 7.23 2.76
N ALA A 233 -0.87 8.18 3.64
CA ALA A 233 -1.41 9.49 3.27
C ALA A 233 -0.30 10.50 2.92
N TYR A 234 -0.56 11.29 1.88
CA TYR A 234 0.35 12.34 1.42
C TYR A 234 -0.39 13.64 1.15
N VAL A 235 0.29 14.76 1.39
CA VAL A 235 -0.13 16.11 1.00
C VAL A 235 0.87 16.66 0.00
N PHE A 236 0.41 17.20 -1.12
CA PHE A 236 1.25 17.66 -2.22
C PHE A 236 0.67 18.92 -2.87
N TYR A 237 1.56 19.75 -3.42
CA TYR A 237 1.22 21.07 -4.00
C TYR A 237 0.96 21.03 -5.51
N ASN A 238 1.57 20.07 -6.21
CA ASN A 238 1.29 19.79 -7.62
C ASN A 238 1.56 18.32 -7.92
N ASN A 239 0.92 17.78 -8.96
CA ASN A 239 1.10 16.41 -9.42
C ASN A 239 2.22 16.29 -10.46
N ALA A 240 3.23 17.18 -10.42
CA ALA A 240 4.33 17.19 -11.40
C ALA A 240 5.56 16.39 -10.94
N ILE A 241 5.63 16.01 -9.66
CA ILE A 241 6.71 15.17 -9.11
C ILE A 241 6.13 13.77 -8.84
N PRO A 242 6.70 12.71 -9.42
CA PRO A 242 6.21 11.37 -9.16
C PRO A 242 6.67 10.85 -7.80
N TYR A 243 5.86 10.00 -7.19
CA TYR A 243 6.30 9.12 -6.11
C TYR A 243 7.02 7.93 -6.72
N THR A 244 8.05 7.43 -6.03
CA THR A 244 8.78 6.23 -6.40
C THR A 244 8.46 5.12 -5.40
N VAL A 245 7.73 4.11 -5.86
CA VAL A 245 7.51 2.85 -5.16
C VAL A 245 8.65 1.91 -5.50
N SER A 246 9.23 1.28 -4.48
CA SER A 246 10.35 0.35 -4.65
C SER A 246 10.37 -0.70 -3.55
N GLU A 247 11.28 -1.66 -3.68
CA GLU A 247 11.53 -2.68 -2.67
C GLU A 247 13.03 -3.00 -2.56
N THR A 248 13.39 -3.72 -1.49
CA THR A 248 14.69 -4.37 -1.41
C THR A 248 14.75 -5.50 -2.43
N ALA A 249 15.62 -5.36 -3.43
CA ALA A 249 15.78 -6.38 -4.46
C ALA A 249 16.46 -7.65 -3.91
N ASP A 250 15.92 -8.81 -4.28
CA ASP A 250 16.54 -10.12 -4.08
C ASP A 250 17.02 -10.67 -5.45
N PRO A 251 18.29 -11.03 -5.63
CA PRO A 251 18.79 -11.60 -6.89
C PRO A 251 18.12 -12.88 -7.34
N ALA A 252 17.43 -13.59 -6.44
CA ALA A 252 16.67 -14.80 -6.73
C ALA A 252 15.22 -14.50 -7.14
N TYR A 253 14.77 -13.24 -7.22
CA TYR A 253 13.42 -12.87 -7.63
C TYR A 253 13.43 -11.73 -8.63
N ALA A 254 12.47 -11.74 -9.56
CA ALA A 254 12.21 -10.68 -10.51
C ALA A 254 10.97 -9.89 -10.08
N ALA A 255 11.14 -8.60 -9.80
CA ALA A 255 10.05 -7.69 -9.48
C ALA A 255 9.39 -7.13 -10.75
N THR A 256 8.06 -7.06 -10.75
CA THR A 256 7.27 -6.37 -11.77
C THR A 256 6.24 -5.45 -11.12
N PHE A 257 6.01 -4.29 -11.72
CA PHE A 257 5.10 -3.26 -11.21
C PHE A 257 3.85 -3.14 -12.08
N SER A 258 2.69 -2.92 -11.45
CA SER A 258 1.42 -2.62 -12.11
C SER A 258 0.49 -1.77 -11.23
N GLY A 259 -0.77 -1.61 -11.64
CA GLY A 259 -1.73 -0.72 -11.00
C GLY A 259 -1.56 0.71 -11.49
N ASP A 260 -1.57 1.66 -10.55
CA ASP A 260 -1.37 3.08 -10.82
C ASP A 260 0.13 3.43 -10.97
N CYS A 261 1.03 2.50 -10.68
CA CYS A 261 2.46 2.62 -10.94
C CYS A 261 2.81 2.23 -12.38
N ASP A 262 3.76 2.96 -12.97
CA ASP A 262 4.42 2.53 -14.20
C ASP A 262 5.39 1.35 -13.96
N SER A 263 5.95 0.80 -15.03
CA SER A 263 6.88 -0.34 -14.96
C SER A 263 8.17 -0.08 -14.18
N SER A 264 8.46 1.17 -13.82
CA SER A 264 9.59 1.58 -12.98
C SER A 264 9.18 1.92 -11.54
N GLY A 265 7.94 1.64 -11.16
CA GLY A 265 7.39 1.94 -9.85
C GLY A 265 7.07 3.42 -9.64
N ARG A 266 6.94 4.22 -10.71
CA ARG A 266 6.62 5.65 -10.57
C ARG A 266 5.13 5.89 -10.76
N LEU A 267 4.56 6.79 -9.95
CA LEU A 267 3.18 7.25 -10.08
C LEU A 267 3.05 8.75 -9.84
N TYR A 268 2.10 9.38 -10.52
CA TYR A 268 1.73 10.77 -10.27
C TYR A 268 0.40 10.80 -9.51
N LEU A 269 0.45 11.23 -8.25
CA LEU A 269 -0.72 11.21 -7.39
C LEU A 269 -1.65 12.36 -7.76
N SER A 270 -2.93 12.04 -7.98
CA SER A 270 -3.99 13.01 -8.26
C SER A 270 -4.75 13.40 -6.98
N PRO A 271 -5.39 14.57 -6.93
CA PRO A 271 -6.12 15.02 -5.75
C PRO A 271 -7.20 14.03 -5.34
N ALA A 272 -7.28 13.73 -4.04
CA ALA A 272 -8.15 12.74 -3.41
C ALA A 272 -8.03 11.31 -3.97
N GLN A 273 -6.98 11.01 -4.75
CA GLN A 273 -6.78 9.67 -5.30
C GLN A 273 -6.39 8.69 -4.19
N ASN A 274 -7.05 7.54 -4.19
CA ASN A 274 -6.57 6.34 -3.50
C ASN A 274 -5.81 5.49 -4.53
N ALA A 275 -4.48 5.62 -4.54
CA ALA A 275 -3.61 5.00 -5.53
C ALA A 275 -3.10 3.64 -5.06
N PHE A 276 -3.04 2.68 -5.98
CA PHE A 276 -2.55 1.32 -5.71
C PHE A 276 -1.40 0.97 -6.63
N CYS A 277 -0.28 0.56 -6.04
CA CYS A 277 0.85 0.01 -6.77
C CYS A 277 1.05 -1.43 -6.39
N PHE A 278 0.96 -2.31 -7.37
CA PHE A 278 1.18 -3.74 -7.18
C PHE A 278 2.62 -4.07 -7.53
N ILE A 279 3.29 -4.81 -6.66
CA ILE A 279 4.62 -5.39 -6.91
C ILE A 279 4.47 -6.90 -6.86
N THR A 280 4.76 -7.57 -7.97
CA THR A 280 4.86 -9.03 -8.03
C THR A 280 6.31 -9.45 -8.05
N ASN A 281 6.71 -10.33 -7.13
CA ASN A 281 8.01 -11.00 -7.20
C ASN A 281 7.84 -12.45 -7.58
N ASP A 282 8.43 -12.79 -8.72
CA ASP A 282 8.48 -14.12 -9.28
C ASP A 282 9.88 -14.68 -9.11
N ASP A 283 10.01 -15.88 -8.55
CA ASP A 283 11.32 -16.46 -8.29
C ASP A 283 12.03 -16.85 -9.59
N ILE A 284 13.34 -16.62 -9.61
CA ILE A 284 14.19 -16.88 -10.78
C ILE A 284 14.77 -18.28 -10.62
N GLY A 285 14.35 -19.19 -11.47
CA GLY A 285 14.96 -20.51 -11.52
C GLY A 285 14.52 -21.33 -12.71
N THR A 286 14.56 -22.64 -12.54
CA THR A 286 13.97 -23.57 -13.51
C THR A 286 12.55 -23.89 -13.04
N PRO A 287 11.50 -23.52 -13.78
CA PRO A 287 10.14 -23.84 -13.39
C PRO A 287 9.97 -25.34 -13.15
N VAL A 288 9.12 -25.70 -12.20
CA VAL A 288 8.90 -27.11 -11.84
C VAL A 288 8.15 -27.84 -12.97
N VAL A 289 8.43 -29.14 -13.14
CA VAL A 289 7.79 -29.98 -14.19
C VAL A 289 6.27 -30.06 -14.02
N VAL A 290 5.81 -30.08 -12.77
CA VAL A 290 4.40 -29.93 -12.42
C VAL A 290 4.27 -28.53 -11.82
N PRO A 291 3.69 -27.57 -12.55
CA PRO A 291 3.56 -26.21 -12.04
C PRO A 291 2.64 -26.22 -10.81
N PRO A 292 3.00 -25.50 -9.73
CA PRO A 292 2.07 -25.31 -8.61
C PRO A 292 0.82 -24.60 -9.12
N VAL A 293 -0.35 -25.00 -8.62
CA VAL A 293 -1.62 -24.36 -8.98
C VAL A 293 -1.82 -23.12 -8.10
N PRO A 294 -1.92 -21.91 -8.68
CA PRO A 294 -2.16 -20.68 -7.93
C PRO A 294 -3.47 -20.69 -7.13
N PRO A 295 -3.48 -20.12 -5.90
CA PRO A 295 -4.72 -19.74 -5.22
C PRO A 295 -5.39 -18.56 -5.91
N LEU A 296 -6.70 -18.41 -5.69
CA LEU A 296 -7.47 -17.27 -6.18
C LEU A 296 -8.58 -16.93 -5.18
N ILE A 297 -8.59 -15.69 -4.70
CA ILE A 297 -9.53 -15.19 -3.69
C ILE A 297 -10.28 -13.97 -4.24
N ASP A 298 -11.42 -13.66 -3.62
CA ASP A 298 -12.33 -12.57 -4.00
C ASP A 298 -12.90 -11.98 -2.71
N VAL A 299 -12.71 -10.69 -2.45
CA VAL A 299 -13.20 -10.00 -1.26
C VAL A 299 -14.20 -8.91 -1.62
N VAL A 300 -15.39 -8.97 -1.02
CA VAL A 300 -16.40 -7.90 -1.13
C VAL A 300 -16.47 -7.14 0.18
N LYS A 301 -16.40 -5.81 0.15
CA LYS A 301 -16.50 -4.93 1.32
C LYS A 301 -17.78 -4.08 1.28
N VAL A 302 -18.60 -4.17 2.32
CA VAL A 302 -19.85 -3.40 2.45
C VAL A 302 -19.96 -2.71 3.81
N PRO A 303 -20.07 -1.37 3.88
CA PRO A 303 -20.35 -0.65 5.12
C PRO A 303 -21.85 -0.66 5.48
N SER A 304 -22.13 -0.62 6.77
CA SER A 304 -23.47 -0.41 7.31
C SER A 304 -23.41 0.56 8.50
N PRO A 305 -24.06 1.74 8.43
CA PRO A 305 -24.79 2.27 7.27
C PRO A 305 -23.85 2.72 6.12
N LEU A 306 -24.40 2.89 4.91
CA LEU A 306 -23.65 3.38 3.73
C LEU A 306 -23.33 4.89 3.80
N ALA A 307 -24.05 5.65 4.63
CA ALA A 307 -23.84 7.08 4.86
C ALA A 307 -24.30 7.48 6.27
N LEU A 308 -23.75 8.59 6.77
CA LEU A 308 -24.04 9.17 8.08
C LEU A 308 -24.52 10.63 7.91
N PRO A 309 -25.79 10.85 7.53
CA PRO A 309 -26.30 12.18 7.16
C PRO A 309 -26.31 13.18 8.33
N ASP A 310 -26.47 12.69 9.56
CA ASP A 310 -26.60 13.51 10.77
C ASP A 310 -25.25 13.89 11.42
N GLY A 311 -24.13 13.57 10.75
CA GLY A 311 -22.77 13.84 11.26
C GLY A 311 -22.07 12.58 11.80
N PRO A 312 -21.09 12.73 12.70
CA PRO A 312 -20.26 11.62 13.16
C PRO A 312 -21.08 10.45 13.71
N GLY A 313 -20.66 9.22 13.40
CA GLY A 313 -21.42 8.03 13.75
C GLY A 313 -20.66 6.72 13.56
N SER A 314 -21.24 5.65 14.10
CA SER A 314 -20.65 4.30 14.02
C SER A 314 -20.97 3.64 12.68
N VAL A 315 -19.98 2.95 12.12
CA VAL A 315 -20.08 2.16 10.89
C VAL A 315 -19.49 0.78 11.16
N LYS A 316 -20.26 -0.26 10.81
CA LYS A 316 -19.77 -1.63 10.72
C LYS A 316 -19.39 -1.94 9.28
N TYR A 317 -18.15 -2.35 9.05
CA TYR A 317 -17.72 -2.89 7.76
C TYR A 317 -17.82 -4.41 7.79
N THR A 318 -18.43 -4.99 6.76
CA THR A 318 -18.51 -6.45 6.57
C THR A 318 -17.69 -6.83 5.35
N TYR A 319 -16.86 -7.87 5.48
CA TYR A 319 -16.01 -8.41 4.43
C TYR A 319 -16.45 -9.84 4.12
N THR A 320 -16.77 -10.11 2.86
CA THR A 320 -17.12 -11.45 2.39
C THR A 320 -15.98 -11.95 1.51
N LEU A 321 -15.20 -12.91 2.01
CA LEU A 321 -14.06 -13.52 1.33
C LEU A 321 -14.44 -14.88 0.76
N ARG A 322 -14.16 -15.10 -0.52
CA ARG A 322 -14.45 -16.34 -1.24
C ARG A 322 -13.21 -16.90 -1.90
N ASN A 323 -13.15 -18.23 -2.04
CA ASN A 323 -12.19 -18.91 -2.89
C ASN A 323 -12.84 -19.19 -4.25
N VAL A 324 -12.49 -18.37 -5.24
CA VAL A 324 -12.98 -18.50 -6.63
C VAL A 324 -12.03 -19.33 -7.50
N GLY A 325 -11.02 -19.95 -6.88
CA GLY A 325 -10.07 -20.86 -7.51
C GLY A 325 -10.44 -22.34 -7.33
N VAL A 326 -9.41 -23.20 -7.39
CA VAL A 326 -9.56 -24.66 -7.31
C VAL A 326 -8.72 -25.32 -6.21
N VAL A 327 -7.97 -24.53 -5.44
CA VAL A 327 -7.11 -24.99 -4.34
C VAL A 327 -7.50 -24.28 -3.06
N SER A 328 -7.51 -25.00 -1.93
CA SER A 328 -7.78 -24.40 -0.62
C SER A 328 -6.69 -23.40 -0.25
N VAL A 329 -7.09 -22.27 0.34
CA VAL A 329 -6.19 -21.14 0.65
C VAL A 329 -6.02 -21.02 2.16
N ALA A 330 -4.79 -21.00 2.64
CA ALA A 330 -4.44 -20.84 4.05
C ALA A 330 -3.90 -19.42 4.32
N ASP A 331 -3.56 -19.15 5.59
CA ASP A 331 -2.85 -17.94 6.03
C ASP A 331 -3.50 -16.64 5.54
N ILE A 332 -4.84 -16.59 5.65
CA ILE A 332 -5.63 -15.42 5.29
C ILE A 332 -5.30 -14.26 6.22
N THR A 333 -4.91 -13.13 5.64
CA THR A 333 -4.72 -11.86 6.32
C THR A 333 -5.56 -10.78 5.64
N MET A 334 -6.06 -9.84 6.43
CA MET A 334 -6.78 -8.66 5.94
C MET A 334 -6.18 -7.42 6.60
N VAL A 335 -5.66 -6.52 5.79
CA VAL A 335 -4.95 -5.32 6.26
C VAL A 335 -5.40 -4.09 5.47
N GLY A 336 -4.96 -2.91 5.90
CA GLY A 336 -5.14 -1.65 5.18
C GLY A 336 -6.39 -0.86 5.57
N ASP A 337 -7.17 -1.45 6.46
CA ASP A 337 -8.44 -0.92 6.87
C ASP A 337 -8.28 0.14 7.96
N SER A 338 -9.10 1.20 7.90
CA SER A 338 -9.13 2.24 8.94
C SER A 338 -9.85 1.78 10.21
N CYS A 339 -10.34 0.55 10.23
CA CYS A 339 -11.13 -0.05 11.28
C CYS A 339 -10.48 -1.35 11.75
N GLU A 340 -9.98 -1.31 12.97
CA GLU A 340 -9.24 -2.41 13.60
C GLU A 340 -9.73 -2.64 15.04
N PRO A 341 -9.67 -3.90 15.53
CA PRO A 341 -9.26 -5.10 14.79
C PRO A 341 -10.36 -5.62 13.84
N ILE A 342 -9.96 -6.21 12.71
CA ILE A 342 -10.84 -7.03 11.87
C ILE A 342 -11.03 -8.38 12.54
N GLN A 343 -12.29 -8.79 12.72
CA GLN A 343 -12.67 -9.99 13.44
C GLN A 343 -13.28 -11.00 12.48
N PHE A 344 -12.85 -12.26 12.58
CA PHE A 344 -13.53 -13.37 11.90
C PHE A 344 -14.88 -13.63 12.56
N ASP A 345 -15.94 -13.66 11.76
CA ASP A 345 -17.31 -13.88 12.22
C ASP A 345 -17.77 -15.32 11.94
N SER A 346 -17.64 -15.79 10.69
CA SER A 346 -18.10 -17.12 10.29
C SER A 346 -17.52 -17.60 8.95
N GLY A 347 -17.74 -18.88 8.61
CA GLY A 347 -17.51 -19.42 7.26
C GLY A 347 -16.64 -20.67 7.17
N ASP A 348 -15.73 -20.86 8.12
CA ASP A 348 -14.89 -22.06 8.26
C ASP A 348 -15.71 -23.19 8.89
N THR A 349 -16.37 -23.96 8.02
CA THR A 349 -17.39 -24.94 8.41
C THR A 349 -16.78 -26.21 8.95
N ASN A 350 -15.57 -26.56 8.50
CA ASN A 350 -14.84 -27.74 8.95
C ASN A 350 -13.77 -27.43 10.01
N GLY A 351 -13.49 -26.15 10.29
CA GLY A 351 -12.60 -25.70 11.37
C GLY A 351 -11.12 -25.98 11.08
N ASP A 352 -10.73 -26.03 9.81
CA ASP A 352 -9.35 -26.33 9.41
C ASP A 352 -8.50 -25.08 9.11
N ASN A 353 -9.07 -23.89 9.30
CA ASN A 353 -8.44 -22.59 8.99
C ASN A 353 -7.95 -22.48 7.54
N MET A 354 -8.59 -23.18 6.60
CA MET A 354 -8.33 -23.05 5.17
C MET A 354 -9.62 -22.67 4.44
N LEU A 355 -9.58 -21.59 3.67
CA LEU A 355 -10.72 -21.19 2.83
C LEU A 355 -10.81 -22.15 1.63
N GLN A 356 -11.70 -23.14 1.68
CA GLN A 356 -11.90 -24.05 0.55
C GLN A 356 -12.91 -23.48 -0.47
N THR A 357 -12.95 -24.09 -1.66
CA THR A 357 -13.75 -23.63 -2.82
C THR A 357 -15.27 -23.56 -2.57
N SER A 358 -15.77 -24.22 -1.53
CA SER A 358 -17.18 -24.20 -1.13
C SER A 358 -17.49 -23.25 0.02
N GLU A 359 -16.47 -22.62 0.62
CA GLU A 359 -16.63 -21.77 1.78
C GLU A 359 -16.70 -20.29 1.40
N THR A 360 -17.32 -19.52 2.29
CA THR A 360 -17.35 -18.08 2.23
C THR A 360 -17.13 -17.59 3.65
N TRP A 361 -16.02 -16.91 3.86
CA TRP A 361 -15.64 -16.40 5.16
C TRP A 361 -16.15 -14.97 5.31
N VAL A 362 -16.75 -14.68 6.46
CA VAL A 362 -17.26 -13.38 6.82
C VAL A 362 -16.38 -12.83 7.93
N TYR A 363 -15.91 -11.61 7.72
CA TYR A 363 -15.22 -10.82 8.73
C TYR A 363 -15.97 -9.52 8.95
N ASP A 364 -15.76 -8.90 10.11
CA ASP A 364 -16.25 -7.56 10.34
C ASP A 364 -15.37 -6.73 11.28
N CYS A 365 -15.57 -5.42 11.24
CA CYS A 365 -15.03 -4.51 12.23
C CYS A 365 -15.99 -3.32 12.38
N THR A 366 -15.92 -2.62 13.51
CA THR A 366 -16.73 -1.41 13.76
C THR A 366 -15.84 -0.24 14.16
N THR A 367 -16.08 0.93 13.55
CA THR A 367 -15.40 2.18 13.89
C THR A 367 -16.39 3.34 13.96
N THR A 368 -15.94 4.50 14.44
CA THR A 368 -16.71 5.75 14.42
C THR A 368 -16.05 6.73 13.45
N LEU A 369 -16.79 7.20 12.46
CA LEU A 369 -16.31 8.17 11.48
C LEU A 369 -16.76 9.57 11.88
N SER A 370 -15.83 10.53 11.87
CA SER A 370 -16.12 11.96 12.07
C SER A 370 -16.18 12.75 10.77
N GLU A 371 -15.65 12.20 9.68
CA GLU A 371 -15.59 12.81 8.36
C GLU A 371 -15.76 11.74 7.26
N THR A 372 -16.05 12.19 6.04
CA THR A 372 -16.16 11.29 4.88
C THR A 372 -14.86 10.53 4.69
N HIS A 373 -14.94 9.21 4.62
CA HIS A 373 -13.78 8.36 4.63
C HIS A 373 -13.92 7.22 3.62
N THR A 374 -12.85 6.97 2.86
CA THR A 374 -12.74 5.80 1.98
C THR A 374 -11.91 4.76 2.68
N ASN A 375 -12.54 3.66 3.05
CA ASN A 375 -11.91 2.56 3.73
C ASN A 375 -11.50 1.47 2.72
N THR A 376 -10.31 0.91 2.87
CA THR A 376 -9.71 -0.06 1.95
C THR A 376 -9.31 -1.32 2.70
N VAL A 377 -9.54 -2.49 2.12
CA VAL A 377 -8.99 -3.74 2.64
C VAL A 377 -8.19 -4.42 1.54
N VAL A 378 -7.06 -5.01 1.93
CA VAL A 378 -6.27 -5.92 1.11
C VAL A 378 -6.30 -7.28 1.77
N ALA A 379 -6.94 -8.25 1.11
CA ALA A 379 -6.96 -9.64 1.52
C ALA A 379 -5.77 -10.36 0.88
N THR A 380 -5.03 -11.14 1.66
CA THR A 380 -3.94 -11.99 1.16
C THR A 380 -4.12 -13.40 1.69
N GLY A 381 -3.87 -14.41 0.86
CA GLY A 381 -3.87 -15.82 1.26
C GLY A 381 -2.80 -16.62 0.54
N TRP A 382 -2.51 -17.84 1.01
CA TRP A 382 -1.41 -18.65 0.53
C TRP A 382 -1.84 -20.06 0.14
N ALA A 383 -1.30 -20.56 -0.97
CA ALA A 383 -1.37 -21.97 -1.34
C ALA A 383 -0.22 -22.33 -2.28
N ASN A 384 0.34 -23.53 -2.13
CA ASN A 384 1.36 -24.08 -3.04
C ASN A 384 2.60 -23.18 -3.24
N GLY A 385 2.94 -22.32 -2.27
CA GLY A 385 4.04 -21.37 -2.37
C GLY A 385 3.70 -20.05 -3.09
N LEU A 386 2.45 -19.84 -3.50
CA LEU A 386 1.99 -18.60 -4.12
C LEU A 386 1.04 -17.85 -3.21
N SER A 387 1.11 -16.52 -3.24
CA SER A 387 0.12 -15.65 -2.60
C SER A 387 -1.02 -15.31 -3.57
N ALA A 388 -2.26 -15.37 -3.11
CA ALA A 388 -3.40 -14.72 -3.75
C ALA A 388 -3.68 -13.39 -3.05
N VAL A 389 -4.08 -12.37 -3.81
CA VAL A 389 -4.36 -11.04 -3.31
C VAL A 389 -5.60 -10.48 -3.98
N ASP A 390 -6.45 -9.81 -3.20
CA ASP A 390 -7.63 -9.09 -3.70
C ASP A 390 -7.85 -7.81 -2.88
N VAL A 391 -8.41 -6.77 -3.50
CA VAL A 391 -8.51 -5.44 -2.89
C VAL A 391 -9.92 -4.90 -3.06
N ALA A 392 -10.54 -4.49 -1.95
CA ALA A 392 -11.85 -3.84 -1.96
C ALA A 392 -11.84 -2.51 -1.21
N SER A 393 -12.55 -1.51 -1.75
CA SER A 393 -12.70 -0.19 -1.14
C SER A 393 -14.16 0.22 -1.03
N ALA A 394 -14.51 0.93 0.05
CA ALA A 394 -15.83 1.50 0.24
C ALA A 394 -15.75 2.88 0.90
N THR A 395 -16.45 3.86 0.33
CA THR A 395 -16.58 5.19 0.92
C THR A 395 -17.82 5.27 1.80
N VAL A 396 -17.71 5.92 2.95
CA VAL A 396 -18.86 6.35 3.75
C VAL A 396 -18.83 7.86 3.89
N VAL A 397 -19.95 8.50 3.53
CA VAL A 397 -20.10 9.96 3.56
C VAL A 397 -20.66 10.39 4.91
N VAL A 398 -20.11 11.46 5.49
CA VAL A 398 -20.50 11.99 6.81
C VAL A 398 -20.98 13.44 6.69
N GLY A 399 -22.13 13.74 7.30
CA GLY A 399 -22.68 15.09 7.43
C GLY A 399 -23.35 15.66 6.17
N ILE A 400 -23.64 14.82 5.17
CA ILE A 400 -24.32 15.22 3.93
C ILE A 400 -25.64 14.44 3.81
N PRO A 401 -26.80 15.09 3.99
CA PRO A 401 -28.11 14.46 3.83
C PRO A 401 -28.35 13.94 2.41
N ASP A 402 -29.08 12.83 2.30
CA ASP A 402 -29.55 12.22 1.04
C ASP A 402 -28.45 11.82 0.04
N VAL A 403 -27.18 11.76 0.46
CA VAL A 403 -26.06 11.33 -0.38
C VAL A 403 -25.58 9.96 0.09
N VAL A 404 -25.75 8.97 -0.78
CA VAL A 404 -25.22 7.61 -0.59
C VAL A 404 -24.13 7.36 -1.64
N PRO A 405 -22.89 7.03 -1.24
CA PRO A 405 -21.84 6.68 -2.18
C PRO A 405 -22.14 5.32 -2.84
N PRO A 406 -21.72 5.10 -4.10
CA PRO A 406 -21.87 3.80 -4.74
C PRO A 406 -20.84 2.79 -4.21
N LEU A 407 -21.02 1.51 -4.58
CA LEU A 407 -20.01 0.47 -4.41
C LEU A 407 -19.84 -0.26 -5.74
N ILE A 408 -18.63 -0.73 -6.03
CA ILE A 408 -18.32 -1.53 -7.21
C ILE A 408 -17.44 -2.70 -6.79
N HIS A 409 -17.57 -3.82 -7.47
CA HIS A 409 -16.79 -5.03 -7.24
C HIS A 409 -16.43 -5.70 -8.57
N VAL A 410 -15.22 -6.25 -8.70
CA VAL A 410 -14.81 -7.06 -9.85
C VAL A 410 -14.23 -8.38 -9.39
N THR A 411 -14.74 -9.49 -9.94
CA THR A 411 -14.11 -10.80 -9.81
C THR A 411 -13.38 -11.13 -11.10
N LYS A 412 -12.13 -11.60 -11.01
CA LYS A 412 -11.32 -12.02 -12.15
C LYS A 412 -11.04 -13.51 -12.13
N THR A 413 -11.35 -14.21 -13.23
CA THR A 413 -11.10 -15.66 -13.35
C THR A 413 -10.40 -15.99 -14.68
N PRO A 414 -9.22 -16.66 -14.66
CA PRO A 414 -8.62 -17.19 -15.87
C PRO A 414 -9.24 -18.54 -16.25
N SER A 415 -9.32 -18.83 -17.55
CA SER A 415 -9.77 -20.13 -18.06
C SER A 415 -8.86 -21.29 -17.67
N SER A 416 -7.60 -21.02 -17.33
CA SER A 416 -6.66 -21.98 -16.76
C SER A 416 -5.71 -21.29 -15.79
N LEU A 417 -5.43 -21.94 -14.66
CA LEU A 417 -4.49 -21.47 -13.64
C LEU A 417 -3.04 -21.97 -13.89
N THR A 418 -2.89 -22.99 -14.72
CA THR A 418 -1.58 -23.51 -15.14
C THR A 418 -1.54 -23.76 -16.65
N LEU A 419 -0.35 -23.62 -17.23
CA LEU A 419 -0.11 -23.84 -18.65
C LEU A 419 1.06 -24.82 -18.86
N PRO A 420 1.06 -25.57 -19.97
CA PRO A 420 2.17 -26.45 -20.32
C PRO A 420 3.44 -25.66 -20.68
N ALA A 421 4.53 -26.40 -20.85
CA ALA A 421 5.79 -25.86 -21.36
C ALA A 421 5.61 -25.13 -22.69
N GLY A 422 6.15 -23.90 -22.76
CA GLY A 422 6.00 -23.04 -23.93
C GLY A 422 4.75 -22.16 -23.91
N GLY A 423 3.92 -22.27 -22.86
CA GLY A 423 2.78 -21.40 -22.64
C GLY A 423 1.51 -21.84 -23.36
N GLY A 424 0.56 -20.92 -23.49
CA GLY A 424 -0.75 -21.19 -24.07
C GLY A 424 -1.67 -19.97 -24.07
N SER A 425 -2.86 -20.14 -24.63
CA SER A 425 -3.92 -19.13 -24.61
C SER A 425 -4.67 -19.20 -23.28
N VAL A 426 -4.93 -18.05 -22.70
CA VAL A 426 -5.79 -17.87 -21.52
C VAL A 426 -6.86 -16.86 -21.88
N THR A 427 -8.11 -17.21 -21.60
CA THR A 427 -9.20 -16.25 -21.59
C THR A 427 -9.36 -15.77 -20.15
N TYR A 428 -9.23 -14.48 -19.91
CA TYR A 428 -9.65 -13.90 -18.64
C TYR A 428 -11.12 -13.50 -18.73
N THR A 429 -11.86 -13.74 -17.65
CA THR A 429 -13.26 -13.34 -17.48
C THR A 429 -13.40 -12.48 -16.24
N GLU A 430 -13.89 -11.27 -16.43
CA GLU A 430 -14.09 -10.25 -15.42
C GLU A 430 -15.58 -10.05 -15.21
N THR A 431 -16.05 -10.25 -13.99
CA THR A 431 -17.45 -10.02 -13.61
C THR A 431 -17.53 -8.81 -12.70
N VAL A 432 -18.07 -7.71 -13.22
CA VAL A 432 -18.27 -6.45 -12.50
C VAL A 432 -19.67 -6.43 -11.90
N THR A 433 -19.79 -6.16 -10.61
CA THR A 433 -21.07 -6.11 -9.88
C THR A 433 -21.20 -4.85 -9.03
N ASN A 434 -22.43 -4.51 -8.65
CA ASN A 434 -22.74 -3.42 -7.73
C ASN A 434 -23.30 -3.99 -6.41
N PRO A 435 -22.46 -4.13 -5.37
CA PRO A 435 -22.91 -4.60 -4.06
C PRO A 435 -23.64 -3.51 -3.25
N GLY A 436 -23.76 -2.29 -3.78
CA GLY A 436 -24.45 -1.18 -3.16
C GLY A 436 -25.92 -1.08 -3.58
N ILE A 437 -26.53 0.08 -3.30
CA ILE A 437 -27.93 0.39 -3.64
C ILE A 437 -28.07 1.51 -4.68
N VAL A 438 -26.95 2.07 -5.13
CA VAL A 438 -26.90 3.22 -6.04
C VAL A 438 -26.42 2.74 -7.41
N PRO A 439 -27.22 2.88 -8.48
CA PRO A 439 -26.78 2.54 -9.84
C PRO A 439 -25.55 3.34 -10.26
N LEU A 440 -24.58 2.66 -10.86
CA LEU A 440 -23.32 3.24 -11.33
C LEU A 440 -23.38 3.57 -12.81
N ARG A 441 -22.76 4.68 -13.21
CA ARG A 441 -22.50 5.01 -14.62
C ARG A 441 -20.99 5.05 -14.89
N SER A 442 -20.64 5.26 -16.16
CA SER A 442 -19.24 5.45 -16.58
C SER A 442 -18.34 4.29 -16.14
N ILE A 443 -18.84 3.05 -16.29
CA ILE A 443 -18.05 1.87 -15.95
C ILE A 443 -16.85 1.78 -16.89
N VAL A 444 -15.65 1.81 -16.32
CA VAL A 444 -14.39 1.65 -17.04
C VAL A 444 -13.65 0.47 -16.44
N LEU A 445 -13.46 -0.57 -17.25
CA LEU A 445 -12.65 -1.75 -16.92
C LEU A 445 -11.34 -1.69 -17.71
N SER A 446 -10.23 -1.88 -17.01
CA SER A 446 -8.89 -1.99 -17.59
C SER A 446 -8.19 -3.21 -17.04
N ASP A 447 -7.31 -3.80 -17.84
CA ASP A 447 -6.51 -4.96 -17.47
C ASP A 447 -5.08 -4.77 -17.98
N ASP A 448 -4.07 -5.10 -17.16
CA ASP A 448 -2.69 -4.72 -17.45
C ASP A 448 -1.95 -5.72 -18.35
N LYS A 449 -2.46 -6.96 -18.50
CA LYS A 449 -1.85 -7.99 -19.37
C LYS A 449 -2.72 -8.39 -20.55
N CYS A 450 -3.98 -7.97 -20.58
CA CYS A 450 -4.96 -8.44 -21.53
C CYS A 450 -5.81 -7.28 -22.06
N GLY A 451 -6.00 -7.22 -23.37
CA GLY A 451 -6.78 -6.14 -23.98
C GLY A 451 -6.82 -6.22 -25.51
N PRO A 452 -7.86 -5.67 -26.16
CA PRO A 452 -8.97 -4.93 -25.55
C PRO A 452 -9.99 -5.83 -24.84
N MET A 453 -10.62 -5.31 -23.78
CA MET A 453 -11.74 -5.98 -23.09
C MET A 453 -12.99 -6.01 -23.96
N GLN A 454 -13.61 -7.18 -24.08
CA GLN A 454 -14.85 -7.39 -24.81
C GLN A 454 -16.01 -7.47 -23.82
N PHE A 455 -17.05 -6.66 -24.00
CA PHE A 455 -18.28 -6.78 -23.22
C PHE A 455 -19.11 -7.94 -23.77
N GLU A 456 -19.45 -8.90 -22.92
CA GLU A 456 -20.22 -10.09 -23.30
C GLU A 456 -21.72 -9.87 -23.08
N PHE A 457 -22.11 -9.55 -21.85
CA PHE A 457 -23.50 -9.32 -21.43
C PHE A 457 -23.55 -8.71 -20.03
N GLY A 458 -24.72 -8.24 -19.61
CA GLY A 458 -25.00 -7.83 -18.22
C GLY A 458 -26.00 -6.70 -18.06
N ASP A 459 -25.96 -5.73 -18.98
CA ASP A 459 -26.89 -4.58 -19.05
C ASP A 459 -28.26 -5.03 -19.60
N ALA A 460 -29.02 -5.69 -18.74
CA ALA A 460 -30.26 -6.39 -19.12
C ALA A 460 -31.34 -5.43 -19.63
N ASN A 461 -31.33 -4.19 -19.15
CA ASN A 461 -32.30 -3.18 -19.52
C ASN A 461 -31.76 -2.15 -20.55
N SER A 462 -30.49 -2.29 -20.95
CA SER A 462 -29.81 -1.49 -21.98
C SER A 462 -29.78 0.00 -21.69
N ASN A 463 -29.67 0.40 -20.43
CA ASN A 463 -29.59 1.80 -20.02
C ASN A 463 -28.16 2.27 -19.72
N SER A 464 -27.16 1.38 -19.84
CA SER A 464 -25.75 1.64 -19.57
C SER A 464 -25.45 2.09 -18.13
N LEU A 465 -26.26 1.65 -17.18
CA LEU A 465 -26.03 1.75 -15.75
C LEU A 465 -25.79 0.35 -15.19
N LEU A 466 -24.90 0.21 -14.22
CA LEU A 466 -24.76 -1.03 -13.45
C LEU A 466 -25.62 -0.92 -12.19
N GLU A 467 -26.82 -1.48 -12.24
CA GLU A 467 -27.77 -1.51 -11.13
C GLU A 467 -27.33 -2.45 -10.00
N PRO A 468 -27.86 -2.25 -8.79
CA PRO A 468 -27.81 -3.27 -7.75
C PRO A 468 -28.28 -4.62 -8.30
N GLU A 469 -27.55 -5.69 -7.97
CA GLU A 469 -27.78 -7.07 -8.43
C GLU A 469 -27.50 -7.35 -9.92
N GLU A 470 -27.10 -6.35 -10.72
CA GLU A 470 -26.58 -6.60 -12.06
C GLU A 470 -25.12 -7.07 -12.05
N SER A 471 -24.79 -7.93 -13.01
CA SER A 471 -23.46 -8.46 -13.25
C SER A 471 -23.07 -8.27 -14.71
N TRP A 472 -22.07 -7.42 -14.94
CA TRP A 472 -21.53 -7.17 -16.26
C TRP A 472 -20.30 -8.02 -16.49
N VAL A 473 -20.33 -8.83 -17.54
CA VAL A 473 -19.29 -9.80 -17.87
C VAL A 473 -18.47 -9.30 -19.04
N TYR A 474 -17.17 -9.29 -18.85
CA TYR A 474 -16.18 -8.97 -19.87
C TYR A 474 -15.24 -10.14 -20.07
N SER A 475 -14.64 -10.23 -21.26
CA SER A 475 -13.61 -11.21 -21.54
C SER A 475 -12.48 -10.63 -22.39
N CYS A 476 -11.31 -11.25 -22.31
CA CYS A 476 -10.22 -11.01 -23.23
C CYS A 476 -9.32 -12.24 -23.34
N ASP A 477 -8.75 -12.47 -24.53
CA ASP A 477 -7.83 -13.57 -24.80
C ASP A 477 -6.38 -13.08 -24.87
N VAL A 478 -5.47 -13.79 -24.22
CA VAL A 478 -4.03 -13.52 -24.28
C VAL A 478 -3.21 -14.80 -24.35
N GLY A 479 -2.13 -14.76 -25.14
CA GLY A 479 -1.12 -15.82 -25.16
C GLY A 479 -0.04 -15.56 -24.11
N LEU A 480 0.04 -16.41 -23.10
CA LEU A 480 1.07 -16.31 -22.06
C LEU A 480 2.22 -17.27 -22.37
N LEU A 481 3.45 -16.77 -22.34
CA LEU A 481 4.67 -17.56 -22.55
C LEU A 481 5.46 -17.78 -21.25
N LYS A 482 5.11 -17.06 -20.19
CA LYS A 482 5.75 -17.10 -18.87
C LYS A 482 4.70 -16.92 -17.79
N THR A 483 5.04 -17.32 -16.57
CA THR A 483 4.23 -17.05 -15.39
C THR A 483 3.93 -15.55 -15.31
N THR A 484 2.65 -15.24 -15.08
CA THR A 484 2.13 -13.89 -15.18
C THR A 484 1.07 -13.67 -14.10
N THR A 485 1.30 -12.68 -13.25
CA THR A 485 0.25 -12.06 -12.44
C THR A 485 -0.43 -10.99 -13.27
N ASN A 486 -1.75 -11.09 -13.42
CA ASN A 486 -2.58 -10.16 -14.16
C ASN A 486 -3.50 -9.39 -13.20
N VAL A 487 -3.62 -8.08 -13.40
CA VAL A 487 -4.38 -7.17 -12.54
C VAL A 487 -5.47 -6.47 -13.36
N ALA A 488 -6.73 -6.71 -12.98
CA ALA A 488 -7.86 -5.94 -13.48
C ALA A 488 -8.17 -4.79 -12.52
N SER A 489 -8.52 -3.63 -13.07
CA SER A 489 -9.03 -2.47 -12.33
C SER A 489 -10.33 -2.03 -12.95
N VAL A 490 -11.37 -1.88 -12.13
CA VAL A 490 -12.64 -1.30 -12.54
C VAL A 490 -12.88 0.01 -11.81
N SER A 491 -13.53 0.95 -12.49
CA SER A 491 -14.06 2.17 -11.86
C SER A 491 -15.47 2.47 -12.32
N GLY A 492 -16.22 3.18 -11.50
CA GLY A 492 -17.53 3.70 -11.83
C GLY A 492 -17.88 4.94 -11.02
N GLU A 493 -18.92 5.66 -11.45
CA GLU A 493 -19.32 6.92 -10.84
C GLU A 493 -20.79 6.94 -10.46
N ALA A 494 -21.10 7.50 -9.29
CA ALA A 494 -22.45 7.90 -8.93
C ALA A 494 -22.41 8.99 -7.84
N ASN A 495 -23.43 9.85 -7.79
CA ASN A 495 -23.60 10.87 -6.75
C ASN A 495 -22.37 11.77 -6.47
N GLY A 496 -21.51 11.98 -7.48
CA GLY A 496 -20.30 12.79 -7.35
C GLY A 496 -19.09 12.06 -6.78
N TYR A 497 -19.19 10.74 -6.57
CA TYR A 497 -18.11 9.87 -6.11
C TYR A 497 -17.67 8.93 -7.23
N THR A 498 -16.37 8.72 -7.33
CA THR A 498 -15.75 7.68 -8.14
C THR A 498 -15.31 6.56 -7.22
N VAL A 499 -15.69 5.33 -7.55
CA VAL A 499 -15.28 4.13 -6.83
C VAL A 499 -14.42 3.27 -7.72
N ARG A 500 -13.54 2.47 -7.09
CA ARG A 500 -12.62 1.56 -7.77
C ARG A 500 -12.52 0.26 -7.01
N ASP A 501 -12.22 -0.79 -7.76
CA ASP A 501 -11.98 -2.14 -7.25
C ASP A 501 -10.92 -2.84 -8.10
N PHE A 502 -10.22 -3.82 -7.51
CA PHE A 502 -9.14 -4.55 -8.19
C PHE A 502 -9.18 -6.04 -7.89
N ALA A 503 -8.96 -6.83 -8.94
CA ALA A 503 -8.80 -8.27 -8.82
C ALA A 503 -7.51 -8.75 -9.50
N MET A 504 -6.82 -9.67 -8.84
CA MET A 504 -5.54 -10.21 -9.30
C MET A 504 -5.64 -11.71 -9.54
N ALA A 505 -5.04 -12.19 -10.64
CA ALA A 505 -4.96 -13.62 -10.93
C ALA A 505 -3.59 -13.99 -11.51
N THR A 506 -2.97 -15.00 -10.91
CA THR A 506 -1.69 -15.56 -11.40
C THR A 506 -1.96 -16.80 -12.26
N VAL A 507 -1.30 -16.89 -13.41
CA VAL A 507 -1.24 -18.10 -14.23
C VAL A 507 0.21 -18.55 -14.34
N VAL A 508 0.48 -19.80 -13.95
CA VAL A 508 1.83 -20.38 -13.92
C VAL A 508 2.12 -21.17 -15.19
N VAL A 509 3.32 -20.99 -15.77
CA VAL A 509 3.75 -21.71 -16.97
C VAL A 509 4.82 -22.75 -16.61
N ALA A 510 4.57 -24.02 -16.94
CA ALA A 510 5.49 -25.11 -16.67
C ALA A 510 6.81 -25.02 -17.46
N SER A 511 7.86 -25.70 -16.98
CA SER A 511 9.08 -25.91 -17.75
C SER A 511 8.95 -27.02 -18.77
N ALA A 512 9.73 -26.92 -19.85
CA ALA A 512 9.94 -28.03 -20.76
C ALA A 512 10.62 -29.20 -20.03
N VAL A 513 9.94 -30.35 -19.97
CA VAL A 513 10.58 -31.60 -19.60
C VAL A 513 11.58 -31.94 -20.71
N PRO A 514 12.87 -32.18 -20.40
CA PRO A 514 13.80 -32.69 -21.40
C PRO A 514 13.23 -33.97 -22.00
N ALA A 515 12.92 -33.95 -23.30
CA ALA A 515 12.53 -35.15 -24.00
C ALA A 515 13.69 -36.15 -23.90
N LEU A 516 13.39 -37.42 -23.62
CA LEU A 516 14.39 -38.47 -23.79
C LEU A 516 14.93 -38.35 -25.23
N PRO A 517 16.26 -38.39 -25.43
CA PRO A 517 16.78 -38.52 -26.78
C PRO A 517 16.10 -39.73 -27.41
N ASN A 518 15.70 -39.61 -28.67
CA ASN A 518 15.00 -40.67 -29.39
C ASN A 518 15.97 -41.86 -29.60
N THR A 519 16.18 -42.66 -28.56
CA THR A 519 17.11 -43.80 -28.51
C THR A 519 16.42 -45.12 -28.87
N GLY A 520 15.12 -45.07 -29.18
CA GLY A 520 14.38 -46.20 -29.69
C GLY A 520 14.72 -46.46 -31.16
N VAL A 521 15.59 -47.44 -31.42
CA VAL A 521 15.41 -48.27 -32.61
C VAL A 521 14.01 -48.87 -32.54
N ILE A 522 13.17 -48.52 -33.51
CA ILE A 522 11.84 -49.10 -33.73
C ILE A 522 11.95 -50.63 -33.57
N PRO A 523 11.12 -51.30 -32.74
CA PRO A 523 11.11 -52.75 -32.65
C PRO A 523 10.95 -53.33 -34.05
N MET A 524 11.89 -54.19 -34.42
CA MET A 524 12.00 -54.78 -35.74
C MET A 524 10.91 -55.84 -36.01
N GLU A 525 9.65 -55.63 -35.60
CA GLU A 525 8.53 -56.48 -36.02
C GLU A 525 7.81 -55.94 -37.28
N ASN A 526 8.00 -54.67 -37.65
CA ASN A 526 7.45 -54.11 -38.90
C ASN A 526 8.48 -53.91 -40.02
N ALA A 527 9.76 -54.24 -39.81
CA ALA A 527 10.77 -54.17 -40.87
C ALA A 527 10.67 -55.34 -41.87
N LEU A 528 10.01 -56.44 -41.51
CA LEU A 528 9.85 -57.60 -42.41
C LEU A 528 8.82 -57.31 -43.53
N VAL A 529 7.82 -56.46 -43.27
CA VAL A 529 6.80 -56.07 -44.27
C VAL A 529 7.37 -55.09 -45.30
N ALA A 530 8.28 -54.20 -44.88
CA ALA A 530 8.93 -53.24 -45.77
C ALA A 530 9.97 -53.87 -46.72
N PHE A 531 10.68 -54.92 -46.29
CA PHE A 531 11.68 -55.59 -47.12
C PHE A 531 11.12 -56.71 -48.02
N LEU A 532 10.03 -57.38 -47.63
CA LEU A 532 9.37 -58.37 -48.50
C LEU A 532 8.58 -57.72 -49.65
N GLY A 533 8.06 -56.50 -49.47
CA GLY A 533 7.38 -55.74 -50.53
C GLY A 533 8.31 -55.25 -51.64
N ALA A 534 9.54 -54.85 -51.29
CA ALA A 534 10.52 -54.36 -52.26
C ALA A 534 11.12 -55.48 -53.13
N ALA A 535 11.32 -56.68 -52.57
CA ALA A 535 11.85 -57.83 -53.33
C ALA A 535 10.80 -58.46 -54.26
N ALA A 536 9.53 -58.51 -53.86
CA ALA A 536 8.44 -59.03 -54.71
C ALA A 536 8.11 -58.08 -55.89
N GLY A 537 8.15 -56.77 -55.68
CA GLY A 537 7.94 -55.77 -56.73
C GLY A 537 9.02 -55.79 -57.81
N ALA A 538 10.29 -55.97 -57.42
CA ALA A 538 11.41 -56.05 -58.36
C ALA A 538 11.36 -57.33 -59.22
N PHE A 539 10.94 -58.47 -58.65
CA PHE A 539 10.84 -59.73 -59.41
C PHE A 539 9.70 -59.72 -60.43
N VAL A 540 8.56 -59.11 -60.11
CA VAL A 540 7.40 -58.97 -61.01
C VAL A 540 7.67 -57.96 -62.14
N ALA A 541 8.33 -56.84 -61.85
CA ALA A 541 8.73 -55.86 -62.88
C ALA A 541 9.73 -56.45 -63.89
N THR A 542 10.69 -57.25 -63.42
CA THR A 542 11.70 -57.87 -64.31
C THR A 542 11.11 -59.00 -65.17
N LEU A 543 10.11 -59.73 -64.65
CA LEU A 543 9.40 -60.79 -65.39
C LEU A 543 8.45 -60.19 -66.46
N LEU A 544 7.77 -59.09 -66.16
CA LEU A 544 6.89 -58.38 -67.10
C LEU A 544 7.67 -57.69 -68.23
N ILE A 545 8.85 -57.12 -67.94
CA ILE A 545 9.72 -56.54 -68.98
C ILE A 545 10.32 -57.62 -69.89
N ARG A 546 10.69 -58.80 -69.36
CA ARG A 546 11.15 -59.93 -70.20
C ARG A 546 10.03 -60.57 -71.04
N LEU A 547 8.78 -60.55 -70.57
CA LEU A 547 7.62 -61.03 -71.34
C LEU A 547 7.17 -60.03 -72.43
N ALA A 548 7.30 -58.73 -72.19
CA ALA A 548 7.03 -57.68 -73.19
C ALA A 548 8.09 -57.63 -74.31
N GLY A 549 9.37 -57.89 -74.00
CA GLY A 549 10.45 -57.95 -74.99
C GLY A 549 10.38 -59.14 -75.96
N LYS A 550 9.69 -60.23 -75.59
CA LYS A 550 9.59 -61.45 -76.42
C LYS A 550 8.44 -61.42 -77.45
N ARG A 551 7.55 -60.42 -77.40
CA ARG A 551 6.47 -60.24 -78.39
C ARG A 551 6.83 -59.32 -79.57
N ARG A 552 8.07 -58.84 -79.67
CA ARG A 552 8.51 -57.94 -80.75
C ARG A 552 9.47 -58.57 -81.77
N ASN A 553 9.74 -59.88 -81.69
CA ASN A 553 10.56 -60.61 -82.67
C ASN A 553 10.04 -62.05 -82.91
N ARG A 554 8.76 -62.17 -83.28
CA ARG A 554 8.22 -63.28 -84.07
C ARG A 554 7.14 -62.77 -84.99
#